data_AF-G6YIU5-F1
#
_entry.id   AF-G6YIU5-F1
#
_cell.length_a   1.000
_cell.length_b   1.000
_cell.length_c   1.000
_cell.angle_alpha   90.00
_cell.angle_beta   90.00
_cell.angle_gamma   90.00
#
_symmetry.space_group_name_H-M   'P 1'
#
loop_
_entity.id
_entity.type
_entity.pdbx_description
1 polymer ?
#
loop_
_entity_poly.entity_id
_entity_poly.type
_entity_poly.pdbx_seq_one_letter_code
_entity_poly.pdbx_strand_id
1 'polypeptide(L)'
;MKRGLLFSSVVAAAIGLAMFCGAARAGSAKDYYPRRAWGSFNGGQMNTSVLVFRDLNRNGVYDLGDRPMPHVAVELGKPNGNTVMKWTNVSGFANFRMSVIQRDLEVVDPGHYSFRVVPPPGWSVTTGNASQESDYVVSPGSPGDMIAMRTTHPVGLAADLTISGAVTAGSRISLTGPDGATAAAKVDPDGRFSVPATSGEWLVDVSTDGATQRRKVVVGSAPVVLSASSDKGAEEPLPNRHVVGFDDLLTTSGVFEVPSGYGGLDWYNLVAMHQRFTDGPGYINTTMSGEFIAYNSSGHPAQVFSDKPFDFAGAYFGAGWNDAEGETLVLKAWRGDQPVYEDSVVLSASGPVYFAADYMRITRLEIRTQHHWQAAIDNFAYRTGP
;
A
#
# COMPACT_ATOMS: atom_id res chain seq x y z
N MET A 1 -35.69 72.41 33.68
CA MET A 1 -34.87 73.44 34.35
C MET A 1 -33.66 72.77 35.01
N LYS A 2 -32.47 73.28 34.66
CA LYS A 2 -31.20 73.38 35.42
C LYS A 2 -31.09 72.56 36.73
N ARG A 3 -30.20 71.57 36.76
CA ARG A 3 -28.80 71.59 37.30
C ARG A 3 -28.69 71.82 38.82
N GLY A 4 -28.17 70.81 39.51
CA GLY A 4 -27.44 70.92 40.78
C GLY A 4 -26.40 69.81 40.86
N LEU A 5 -25.17 70.11 40.44
CA LEU A 5 -23.99 69.26 40.66
C LEU A 5 -23.57 69.37 42.13
N LEU A 6 -23.28 68.22 42.76
CA LEU A 6 -22.42 68.13 43.93
C LEU A 6 -21.28 67.18 43.58
N PHE A 7 -20.10 67.76 43.37
CA PHE A 7 -18.84 67.03 43.26
C PHE A 7 -18.40 66.63 44.68
N SER A 8 -18.35 65.33 44.96
CA SER A 8 -17.54 64.80 46.05
C SER A 8 -16.22 64.31 45.47
N SER A 9 -15.15 65.03 45.80
CA SER A 9 -13.76 64.68 45.52
C SER A 9 -13.38 63.40 46.28
N VAL A 10 -13.23 62.29 45.55
CA VAL A 10 -12.60 61.08 46.09
C VAL A 10 -11.09 61.21 45.89
N VAL A 11 -10.36 61.36 46.99
CA VAL A 11 -8.90 61.26 47.01
C VAL A 11 -8.54 59.81 46.72
N ALA A 12 -7.97 59.55 45.55
CA ALA A 12 -7.41 58.25 45.22
C ALA A 12 -6.11 58.05 46.03
N ALA A 13 -6.19 57.25 47.11
CA ALA A 13 -5.00 56.73 47.76
C ALA A 13 -4.35 55.72 46.82
N ALA A 14 -3.20 56.06 46.26
CA ALA A 14 -2.36 55.14 45.52
C ALA A 14 -1.83 54.07 46.48
N ILE A 15 -2.53 52.95 46.59
CA ILE A 15 -2.00 51.75 47.24
C ILE A 15 -1.00 51.17 46.25
N GLY A 16 0.29 51.41 46.51
CA GLY A 16 1.37 50.75 45.80
C GLY A 16 1.25 49.24 45.97
N LEU A 17 0.77 48.55 44.93
CA LEU A 17 0.85 47.11 44.86
C LEU A 17 2.32 46.77 44.69
N ALA A 18 3.01 46.42 45.77
CA ALA A 18 4.33 45.86 45.69
C ALA A 18 4.21 44.55 44.89
N MET A 19 4.59 44.59 43.61
CA MET A 19 4.89 43.37 42.88
C MET A 19 6.07 42.71 43.60
N PHE A 20 5.77 41.75 44.46
CA PHE A 20 6.74 40.74 44.79
C PHE A 20 6.99 39.94 43.51
N CYS A 21 7.94 40.40 42.70
CA CYS A 21 8.66 39.53 41.79
C CYS A 21 9.37 38.50 42.67
N GLY A 22 8.66 37.44 43.04
CA GLY A 22 9.29 36.26 43.61
C GLY A 22 10.36 35.84 42.63
N ALA A 23 11.63 35.89 43.05
CA ALA A 23 12.71 35.37 42.25
C ALA A 23 12.35 33.93 41.89
N ALA A 24 12.11 33.65 40.61
CA ALA A 24 11.88 32.30 40.15
C ALA A 24 13.15 31.50 40.46
N ARG A 25 13.12 30.75 41.56
CA ARG A 25 14.18 29.80 41.86
C ARG A 25 14.12 28.73 40.78
N ALA A 26 15.23 28.52 40.07
CA ALA A 26 15.39 27.33 39.27
C ALA A 26 15.07 26.12 40.15
N GLY A 27 14.09 25.31 39.72
CA GLY A 27 13.71 24.10 40.43
C GLY A 27 14.90 23.16 40.55
N SER A 28 14.85 22.26 41.52
CA SER A 28 15.73 21.10 41.51
C SER A 28 15.38 20.21 40.31
N ALA A 29 16.30 19.33 39.89
CA ALA A 29 15.99 18.34 38.86
C ALA A 29 14.73 17.51 39.18
N LYS A 30 14.37 17.32 40.47
CA LYS A 30 13.15 16.60 40.86
C LYS A 30 11.86 17.37 40.57
N ASP A 31 11.94 18.69 40.52
CA ASP A 31 10.80 19.56 40.22
C ASP A 31 10.50 19.56 38.71
N TYR A 32 11.54 19.39 37.88
CA TYR A 32 11.43 19.26 36.42
C TYR A 32 11.17 17.81 35.95
N TYR A 33 11.64 16.82 36.72
CA TYR A 33 11.48 15.40 36.44
C TYR A 33 10.82 14.68 37.61
N PRO A 34 9.55 15.01 37.95
CA PRO A 34 8.86 14.40 39.06
C PRO A 34 8.68 12.90 38.80
N ARG A 35 8.93 12.07 39.82
CA ARG A 35 8.60 10.64 39.76
C ARG A 35 7.10 10.48 39.91
N ARG A 36 6.50 9.64 39.07
CA ARG A 36 5.08 9.29 39.18
C ARG A 36 4.82 8.53 40.49
N ALA A 37 3.73 8.87 41.18
CA ALA A 37 3.16 8.06 42.24
C ALA A 37 2.34 6.92 41.62
N TRP A 38 2.65 5.67 41.95
CA TRP A 38 1.99 4.49 41.40
C TRP A 38 0.78 4.08 42.26
N GLY A 39 -0.23 3.43 41.65
CA GLY A 39 -1.38 2.83 42.34
C GLY A 39 -2.67 3.66 42.35
N SER A 40 -2.66 4.88 41.81
CA SER A 40 -3.84 5.71 41.57
C SER A 40 -4.16 5.80 40.08
N PHE A 41 -5.43 6.09 39.75
CA PHE A 41 -5.81 6.37 38.37
C PHE A 41 -5.05 7.59 37.83
N ASN A 42 -4.52 7.48 36.61
CA ASN A 42 -3.83 8.56 35.92
C ASN A 42 -4.75 9.38 35.00
N GLY A 43 -5.86 8.79 34.53
CA GLY A 43 -6.77 9.40 33.57
C GLY A 43 -6.22 9.48 32.14
N GLY A 44 -5.13 8.76 31.85
CA GLY A 44 -4.52 8.72 30.52
C GLY A 44 -5.23 7.76 29.55
N GLN A 45 -4.59 7.55 28.40
CA GLN A 45 -5.03 6.60 27.38
C GLN A 45 -3.81 5.89 26.75
N MET A 46 -4.03 4.76 26.10
CA MET A 46 -3.07 4.13 25.18
C MET A 46 -3.79 3.41 24.04
N ASN A 47 -3.05 2.95 23.03
CA ASN A 47 -3.63 2.11 21.98
C ASN A 47 -3.50 0.63 22.34
N THR A 48 -4.56 -0.13 22.08
CA THR A 48 -4.44 -1.55 21.76
C THR A 48 -4.58 -1.71 20.25
N SER A 49 -3.72 -2.51 19.63
CA SER A 49 -3.52 -2.45 18.19
C SER A 49 -3.29 -3.80 17.55
N VAL A 50 -3.91 -4.02 16.39
CA VAL A 50 -3.65 -5.17 15.53
C VAL A 50 -2.74 -4.75 14.39
N LEU A 51 -1.62 -5.45 14.22
CA LEU A 51 -0.74 -5.30 13.06
C LEU A 51 -1.24 -6.22 11.93
N VAL A 52 -1.45 -5.65 10.75
CA VAL A 52 -1.68 -6.41 9.51
C VAL A 52 -0.50 -6.19 8.57
N PHE A 53 -0.01 -7.28 7.99
CA PHE A 53 1.13 -7.28 7.07
C PHE A 53 0.83 -8.09 5.81
N ARG A 54 1.50 -7.73 4.72
CA ARG A 54 1.61 -8.50 3.50
C ARG A 54 2.65 -9.59 3.73
N ASP A 55 2.17 -10.82 3.84
CA ASP A 55 2.96 -12.05 3.93
C ASP A 55 3.42 -12.42 2.52
N LEU A 56 4.61 -11.94 2.15
CA LEU A 56 5.06 -12.03 0.76
C LEU A 56 5.48 -13.46 0.37
N ASN A 57 5.95 -14.25 1.33
CA ASN A 57 6.40 -15.62 1.10
C ASN A 57 5.32 -16.67 1.44
N ARG A 58 4.19 -16.25 2.03
CA ARG A 58 2.99 -17.04 2.35
C ARG A 58 3.22 -18.11 3.41
N ASN A 59 4.20 -17.92 4.29
CA ASN A 59 4.53 -18.91 5.31
C ASN A 59 3.66 -18.79 6.58
N GLY A 60 2.83 -17.76 6.69
CA GLY A 60 1.98 -17.50 7.86
C GLY A 60 2.76 -17.00 9.09
N VAL A 61 3.94 -16.43 8.89
CA VAL A 61 4.83 -15.88 9.92
C VAL A 61 5.21 -14.46 9.53
N TYR A 62 5.31 -13.55 10.50
CA TYR A 62 5.81 -12.21 10.26
C TYR A 62 7.35 -12.20 10.29
N ASP A 63 8.00 -12.03 9.14
CA ASP A 63 9.46 -12.16 8.98
C ASP A 63 10.17 -10.98 8.27
N LEU A 64 11.51 -11.07 8.19
CA LEU A 64 12.39 -10.07 7.57
C LEU A 64 12.23 -10.12 6.04
N GLY A 65 11.17 -9.49 5.55
CA GLY A 65 10.80 -9.45 4.14
C GLY A 65 9.36 -9.01 3.96
N ASP A 66 8.53 -9.26 4.98
CA ASP A 66 7.15 -8.82 5.02
C ASP A 66 7.00 -7.31 5.15
N ARG A 67 5.88 -6.82 4.64
CA ARG A 67 5.60 -5.39 4.55
C ARG A 67 4.32 -5.06 5.28
N PRO A 68 4.20 -3.89 5.93
CA PRO A 68 2.92 -3.48 6.51
C PRO A 68 1.84 -3.35 5.42
N MET A 69 0.60 -3.61 5.79
CA MET A 69 -0.56 -3.45 4.91
C MET A 69 -1.51 -2.38 5.44
N PRO A 70 -1.41 -1.13 4.96
CA PRO A 70 -2.40 -0.09 5.23
C PRO A 70 -3.76 -0.37 4.60
N HIS A 71 -4.78 0.30 5.14
CA HIS A 71 -6.16 0.29 4.66
C HIS A 71 -6.83 -1.09 4.65
N VAL A 72 -6.52 -1.92 5.65
CA VAL A 72 -7.26 -3.15 5.96
C VAL A 72 -8.24 -2.87 7.09
N ALA A 73 -9.48 -3.35 6.95
CA ALA A 73 -10.49 -3.18 7.98
C ALA A 73 -10.25 -4.13 9.16
N VAL A 74 -10.28 -3.60 10.37
CA VAL A 74 -10.23 -4.38 11.61
C VAL A 74 -11.44 -4.01 12.46
N GLU A 75 -12.25 -5.00 12.81
CA GLU A 75 -13.41 -4.85 13.66
C GLU A 75 -13.08 -5.23 15.09
N LEU A 76 -13.48 -4.37 16.03
CA LEU A 76 -13.43 -4.59 17.47
C LEU A 76 -14.84 -4.94 17.97
N GLY A 77 -15.02 -6.15 18.49
CA GLY A 77 -16.19 -6.53 19.28
C GLY A 77 -16.02 -6.11 20.74
N LYS A 78 -17.04 -5.44 21.30
CA LYS A 78 -17.03 -4.94 22.68
C LYS A 78 -17.83 -5.84 23.62
N PRO A 79 -17.60 -5.77 24.95
CA PRO A 79 -18.34 -6.55 25.94
C PRO A 79 -19.87 -6.38 25.90
N ASN A 80 -20.35 -5.22 25.44
CA ASN A 80 -21.77 -4.92 25.32
C ASN A 80 -22.41 -5.43 24.02
N GLY A 81 -21.66 -6.17 23.19
CA GLY A 81 -22.11 -6.70 21.90
C GLY A 81 -21.99 -5.73 20.72
N ASN A 82 -21.63 -4.46 20.95
CA ASN A 82 -21.41 -3.50 19.87
C ASN A 82 -20.08 -3.75 19.16
N THR A 83 -19.99 -3.32 17.91
CA THR A 83 -18.75 -3.36 17.11
C THR A 83 -18.28 -1.96 16.71
N VAL A 84 -16.97 -1.81 16.52
CA VAL A 84 -16.34 -0.62 15.93
C VAL A 84 -15.31 -1.06 14.90
N MET A 85 -15.18 -0.37 13.77
CA MET A 85 -14.17 -0.67 12.76
C MET A 85 -13.10 0.44 12.72
N LYS A 86 -11.85 0.05 12.52
CA LYS A 86 -10.74 0.95 12.17
C LYS A 86 -9.97 0.39 10.97
N TRP A 87 -9.51 1.29 10.11
CA TRP A 87 -8.54 0.99 9.07
C TRP A 87 -7.13 0.90 9.66
N THR A 88 -6.31 0.00 9.13
CA THR A 88 -4.87 0.00 9.41
C THR A 88 -4.22 1.25 8.81
N ASN A 89 -3.29 1.85 9.55
CA ASN A 89 -2.52 3.01 9.10
C ASN A 89 -1.35 2.61 8.19
N VAL A 90 -0.53 3.58 7.75
CA VAL A 90 0.66 3.40 6.88
C VAL A 90 1.73 2.45 7.44
N SER A 91 1.65 2.13 8.72
CA SER A 91 2.52 1.16 9.39
C SER A 91 1.83 -0.19 9.62
N GLY A 92 0.64 -0.41 9.07
CA GLY A 92 -0.13 -1.66 9.17
C GLY A 92 -0.92 -1.80 10.46
N PHE A 93 -0.98 -0.79 11.33
CA PHE A 93 -1.67 -0.89 12.62
C PHE A 93 -3.09 -0.34 12.58
N ALA A 94 -4.07 -1.14 12.97
CA ALA A 94 -5.37 -0.66 13.40
C ALA A 94 -5.30 -0.35 14.89
N ASN A 95 -5.49 0.92 15.27
CA ASN A 95 -5.33 1.39 16.64
C ASN A 95 -6.69 1.71 17.28
N PHE A 96 -6.97 1.10 18.42
CA PHE A 96 -8.15 1.38 19.24
C PHE A 96 -7.68 2.01 20.55
N ARG A 97 -8.19 3.21 20.87
CA ARG A 97 -7.77 3.90 22.08
C ARG A 97 -8.50 3.31 23.28
N MET A 98 -7.77 3.16 24.37
CA MET A 98 -8.26 2.59 25.60
C MET A 98 -7.99 3.47 26.81
N SER A 99 -9.02 3.62 27.65
CA SER A 99 -8.96 4.31 28.94
C SER A 99 -10.14 3.89 29.81
N VAL A 100 -9.91 3.65 31.10
CA VAL A 100 -11.02 3.47 32.07
C VAL A 100 -11.72 4.79 32.40
N ILE A 101 -11.02 5.92 32.29
CA ILE A 101 -11.51 7.24 32.69
C ILE A 101 -12.10 8.02 31.51
N GLN A 102 -11.47 7.98 30.33
CA GLN A 102 -11.95 8.70 29.14
C GLN A 102 -12.99 7.84 28.41
N ARG A 103 -14.27 8.24 28.52
CA ARG A 103 -15.43 7.40 28.16
C ARG A 103 -15.88 7.54 26.70
N ASP A 104 -15.29 8.43 25.94
CA ASP A 104 -15.54 8.68 24.50
C ASP A 104 -14.62 7.86 23.57
N LEU A 105 -13.85 6.92 24.13
CA LEU A 105 -12.91 6.07 23.40
C LEU A 105 -13.50 4.71 23.01
N GLU A 106 -12.74 3.92 22.24
CA GLU A 106 -13.21 2.65 21.71
C GLU A 106 -13.27 1.53 22.78
N VAL A 107 -12.25 1.43 23.64
CA VAL A 107 -12.10 0.40 24.68
C VAL A 107 -12.11 1.06 26.06
N VAL A 108 -13.28 1.14 26.68
CA VAL A 108 -13.48 1.93 27.92
C VAL A 108 -13.93 1.11 29.12
N ASP A 109 -14.44 -0.09 28.89
CA ASP A 109 -14.92 -0.98 29.95
C ASP A 109 -13.95 -2.15 30.10
N PRO A 110 -13.66 -2.61 31.33
CA PRO A 110 -13.04 -3.91 31.49
C PRO A 110 -13.99 -5.01 31.00
N GLY A 111 -13.42 -6.09 30.48
CA GLY A 111 -14.20 -7.22 29.98
C GLY A 111 -13.59 -7.85 28.74
N HIS A 112 -14.37 -8.70 28.09
CA HIS A 112 -13.95 -9.47 26.93
C HIS A 112 -14.11 -8.67 25.64
N TYR A 113 -13.02 -8.56 24.87
CA TYR A 113 -13.01 -7.93 23.55
C TYR A 113 -12.51 -8.91 22.49
N SER A 114 -13.08 -8.81 21.29
CA SER A 114 -12.64 -9.54 20.11
C SER A 114 -12.15 -8.59 19.02
N PHE A 115 -11.22 -9.07 18.21
CA PHE A 115 -10.67 -8.37 17.05
C PHE A 115 -10.81 -9.27 15.83
N ARG A 116 -11.28 -8.73 14.71
CA ARG A 116 -11.39 -9.45 13.44
C ARG A 116 -10.80 -8.63 12.30
N VAL A 117 -9.74 -9.14 11.69
CA VAL A 117 -9.21 -8.60 10.43
C VAL A 117 -10.12 -9.08 9.30
N VAL A 118 -10.57 -8.13 8.47
CA VAL A 118 -11.37 -8.40 7.27
C VAL A 118 -10.50 -8.18 6.05
N PRO A 119 -10.02 -9.25 5.37
CA PRO A 119 -9.20 -9.13 4.18
C PRO A 119 -9.95 -8.38 3.06
N PRO A 120 -9.28 -7.52 2.28
CA PRO A 120 -9.87 -6.96 1.07
C PRO A 120 -10.11 -8.07 0.01
N PRO A 121 -10.94 -7.82 -1.02
CA PRO A 121 -11.15 -8.78 -2.10
C PRO A 121 -9.84 -9.22 -2.75
N GLY A 122 -9.71 -10.52 -3.05
CA GLY A 122 -8.50 -11.08 -3.65
C GLY A 122 -7.32 -11.22 -2.68
N TRP A 123 -7.58 -11.26 -1.38
CA TRP A 123 -6.57 -11.51 -0.34
C TRP A 123 -7.04 -12.61 0.63
N SER A 124 -6.10 -13.46 1.01
CA SER A 124 -6.31 -14.58 1.93
C SER A 124 -5.47 -14.43 3.19
N VAL A 125 -6.01 -14.86 4.33
CA VAL A 125 -5.31 -14.90 5.63
C VAL A 125 -4.33 -16.06 5.62
N THR A 126 -3.05 -15.79 5.91
CA THR A 126 -1.99 -16.82 5.94
C THR A 126 -1.65 -17.29 7.35
N THR A 127 -1.80 -16.43 8.35
CA THR A 127 -1.46 -16.72 9.76
C THR A 127 -2.53 -17.53 10.50
N GLY A 128 -3.72 -17.73 9.93
CA GLY A 128 -4.83 -18.46 10.56
C GLY A 128 -5.44 -17.81 11.80
N ASN A 129 -5.04 -16.58 12.15
CA ASN A 129 -5.43 -15.87 13.38
C ASN A 129 -6.17 -14.55 13.10
N ALA A 130 -6.97 -14.50 12.02
CA ALA A 130 -7.72 -13.29 11.66
C ALA A 130 -8.68 -12.82 12.76
N SER A 131 -9.20 -13.76 13.56
CA SER A 131 -9.98 -13.47 14.77
C SER A 131 -9.13 -13.73 16.01
N GLN A 132 -9.10 -12.76 16.92
CA GLN A 132 -8.35 -12.84 18.18
C GLN A 132 -9.17 -12.23 19.32
N GLU A 133 -8.89 -12.62 20.55
CA GLU A 133 -9.64 -12.19 21.72
C GLU A 133 -8.72 -11.89 22.90
N SER A 134 -9.11 -10.93 23.73
CA SER A 134 -8.45 -10.68 25.02
C SER A 134 -9.43 -10.11 26.03
N ASP A 135 -9.23 -10.47 27.28
CA ASP A 135 -9.84 -9.79 28.41
C ASP A 135 -9.03 -8.56 28.78
N TYR A 136 -9.74 -7.49 29.16
CA TYR A 136 -9.17 -6.23 29.62
C TYR A 136 -9.54 -6.03 31.09
N VAL A 137 -8.55 -5.68 31.89
CA VAL A 137 -8.71 -5.50 33.34
C VAL A 137 -8.19 -4.15 33.79
N VAL A 138 -8.87 -3.57 34.77
CA VAL A 138 -8.47 -2.29 35.38
C VAL A 138 -7.10 -2.44 36.02
N SER A 139 -6.20 -1.51 35.74
CA SER A 139 -4.84 -1.47 36.28
C SER A 139 -4.43 -0.02 36.54
N PRO A 140 -4.80 0.54 37.72
CA PRO A 140 -4.51 1.93 38.05
C PRO A 140 -3.02 2.21 38.01
N GLY A 141 -2.61 3.29 37.37
CA GLY A 141 -1.19 3.63 37.22
C GLY A 141 -0.62 3.26 35.85
N SER A 142 -1.27 2.36 35.09
CA SER A 142 -0.94 2.14 33.68
C SER A 142 -1.40 3.32 32.79
N PRO A 143 -0.85 3.50 31.57
CA PRO A 143 -1.19 4.66 30.73
C PRO A 143 -2.69 4.89 30.49
N GLY A 144 -3.49 3.83 30.28
CA GLY A 144 -4.96 3.91 30.15
C GLY A 144 -5.72 3.48 31.41
N ASP A 145 -5.01 3.27 32.52
CA ASP A 145 -5.52 2.63 33.74
C ASP A 145 -6.19 1.25 33.50
N MET A 146 -5.81 0.58 32.40
CA MET A 146 -6.30 -0.70 31.94
C MET A 146 -5.23 -1.39 31.11
N ILE A 147 -5.22 -2.72 31.18
CA ILE A 147 -4.31 -3.57 30.39
C ILE A 147 -5.09 -4.67 29.71
N ALA A 148 -4.57 -5.14 28.57
CA ALA A 148 -4.97 -6.39 27.96
C ALA A 148 -4.24 -7.55 28.68
N MET A 149 -4.96 -8.62 29.00
CA MET A 149 -4.35 -9.84 29.56
C MET A 149 -3.56 -10.61 28.52
N ARG A 150 -3.89 -10.45 27.23
CA ARG A 150 -3.14 -10.98 26.09
C ARG A 150 -3.04 -9.90 25.02
N THR A 151 -1.84 -9.71 24.47
CA THR A 151 -1.66 -8.85 23.31
C THR A 151 -2.06 -9.58 22.04
N THR A 152 -2.54 -8.86 21.04
CA THR A 152 -2.80 -9.41 19.71
C THR A 152 -1.50 -9.75 18.99
N HIS A 153 -1.54 -10.81 18.20
CA HIS A 153 -0.48 -11.20 17.28
C HIS A 153 -0.68 -10.55 15.91
N PRO A 154 0.40 -10.33 15.12
CA PRO A 154 0.28 -9.90 13.74
C PRO A 154 -0.59 -10.85 12.90
N VAL A 155 -1.32 -10.28 11.94
CA VAL A 155 -2.15 -11.02 10.98
C VAL A 155 -1.58 -10.84 9.58
N GLY A 156 -1.20 -11.95 8.95
CA GLY A 156 -0.62 -11.98 7.62
C GLY A 156 -1.69 -12.17 6.56
N LEU A 157 -1.63 -11.35 5.52
CA LEU A 157 -2.45 -11.46 4.32
C LEU A 157 -1.56 -11.67 3.11
N ALA A 158 -1.98 -12.52 2.18
CA ALA A 158 -1.33 -12.66 0.87
C ALA A 158 -2.37 -12.54 -0.25
N ALA A 159 -2.00 -11.91 -1.35
CA ALA A 159 -2.89 -11.79 -2.52
C ALA A 159 -3.28 -13.19 -3.04
N ASP A 160 -4.46 -13.36 -3.59
CA ASP A 160 -4.79 -14.58 -4.31
C ASP A 160 -4.04 -14.56 -5.65
N LEU A 161 -3.27 -15.61 -5.93
CA LEU A 161 -2.47 -15.66 -7.14
C LEU A 161 -3.31 -16.15 -8.30
N THR A 162 -3.26 -15.39 -9.40
CA THR A 162 -3.89 -15.75 -10.66
C THR A 162 -2.95 -15.46 -11.82
N ILE A 163 -3.14 -16.19 -12.91
CA ILE A 163 -2.67 -15.78 -14.24
C ILE A 163 -3.92 -15.41 -15.05
N SER A 164 -3.96 -14.17 -15.52
CA SER A 164 -5.08 -13.63 -16.30
C SER A 164 -4.59 -12.88 -17.53
N GLY A 165 -5.51 -12.53 -18.42
CA GLY A 165 -5.19 -11.77 -19.63
C GLY A 165 -6.37 -11.69 -20.58
N ALA A 166 -6.12 -11.15 -21.76
CA ALA A 166 -7.07 -11.11 -22.87
C ALA A 166 -6.50 -11.87 -24.08
N VAL A 167 -7.36 -12.67 -24.71
CA VAL A 167 -7.08 -13.43 -25.93
C VAL A 167 -8.24 -13.26 -26.91
N THR A 168 -8.03 -13.67 -28.17
CA THR A 168 -9.12 -13.73 -29.14
C THR A 168 -10.25 -14.62 -28.63
N ALA A 169 -11.50 -14.19 -28.79
CA ALA A 169 -12.65 -14.99 -28.39
C ALA A 169 -12.64 -16.35 -29.11
N GLY A 170 -12.82 -17.43 -28.36
CA GLY A 170 -12.72 -18.81 -28.89
C GLY A 170 -11.33 -19.44 -28.83
N SER A 171 -10.29 -18.70 -28.42
CA SER A 171 -8.98 -19.28 -28.12
C SER A 171 -9.06 -20.33 -27.01
N ARG A 172 -8.16 -21.32 -27.07
CA ARG A 172 -7.95 -22.31 -26.01
C ARG A 172 -6.70 -21.98 -25.23
N ILE A 173 -6.78 -21.99 -23.90
CA ILE A 173 -5.62 -21.72 -23.03
C ILE A 173 -5.32 -22.97 -22.22
N SER A 174 -4.06 -23.40 -22.27
CA SER A 174 -3.52 -24.47 -21.44
C SER A 174 -2.34 -23.94 -20.63
N LEU A 175 -2.32 -24.20 -19.33
CA LEU A 175 -1.27 -23.78 -18.41
C LEU A 175 -0.59 -25.02 -17.82
N THR A 176 0.73 -24.96 -17.66
CA THR A 176 1.52 -25.95 -16.92
C THR A 176 2.24 -25.24 -15.79
N GLY A 177 1.95 -25.62 -14.56
CA GLY A 177 2.52 -25.03 -13.36
C GLY A 177 3.86 -25.63 -12.95
N PRO A 178 4.47 -25.11 -11.88
CA PRO A 178 5.82 -25.48 -11.43
C PRO A 178 5.93 -26.96 -11.06
N ASP A 179 4.84 -27.55 -10.56
CA ASP A 179 4.79 -28.97 -10.17
C ASP A 179 4.42 -29.90 -11.35
N GLY A 180 4.38 -29.37 -12.58
CA GLY A 180 3.91 -30.07 -13.78
C GLY A 180 2.38 -30.21 -13.87
N ALA A 181 1.64 -29.69 -12.88
CA ALA A 181 0.18 -29.67 -12.90
C ALA A 181 -0.32 -28.86 -14.10
N THR A 182 -1.33 -29.38 -14.81
CA THR A 182 -1.91 -28.70 -15.96
C THR A 182 -3.29 -28.14 -15.62
N ALA A 183 -3.60 -26.96 -16.16
CA ALA A 183 -4.90 -26.32 -16.06
C ALA A 183 -5.35 -25.83 -17.43
N ALA A 184 -6.66 -25.78 -17.67
CA ALA A 184 -7.23 -25.16 -18.85
C ALA A 184 -8.06 -23.95 -18.41
N ALA A 185 -7.87 -22.80 -19.06
CA ALA A 185 -8.68 -21.62 -18.77
C ALA A 185 -9.96 -21.66 -19.59
N LYS A 186 -11.07 -21.26 -18.96
CA LYS A 186 -12.26 -20.85 -19.68
C LYS A 186 -12.03 -19.41 -20.15
N VAL A 187 -12.23 -19.17 -21.45
CA VAL A 187 -12.23 -17.83 -22.03
C VAL A 187 -13.66 -17.32 -22.02
N ASP A 188 -13.87 -16.16 -21.42
CA ASP A 188 -15.17 -15.49 -21.37
C ASP A 188 -15.53 -14.88 -22.73
N PRO A 189 -16.82 -14.54 -22.97
CA PRO A 189 -17.26 -13.99 -24.26
C PRO A 189 -16.54 -12.69 -24.67
N ASP A 190 -15.99 -11.95 -23.72
CA ASP A 190 -15.20 -10.73 -23.97
C ASP A 190 -13.70 -11.02 -24.21
N GLY A 191 -13.31 -12.29 -24.28
CA GLY A 191 -11.94 -12.73 -24.53
C GLY A 191 -11.06 -12.78 -23.28
N ARG A 192 -11.58 -12.46 -22.09
CA ARG A 192 -10.79 -12.53 -20.85
C ARG A 192 -10.73 -13.93 -20.28
N PHE A 193 -9.69 -14.18 -19.51
CA PHE A 193 -9.57 -15.38 -18.69
C PHE A 193 -8.85 -15.06 -17.38
N SER A 194 -9.08 -15.90 -16.38
CA SER A 194 -8.33 -15.90 -15.13
C SER A 194 -8.27 -17.31 -14.57
N VAL A 195 -7.07 -17.75 -14.18
CA VAL A 195 -6.84 -19.08 -13.61
C VAL A 195 -6.07 -18.93 -12.30
N PRO A 196 -6.52 -19.59 -11.20
CA PRO A 196 -5.74 -19.66 -9.98
C PRO A 196 -4.34 -20.23 -10.24
N ALA A 197 -3.34 -19.66 -9.59
CA ALA A 197 -1.94 -20.03 -9.77
C ALA A 197 -1.25 -20.24 -8.42
N THR A 198 -0.07 -20.85 -8.48
CA THR A 198 0.87 -20.93 -7.36
C THR A 198 2.14 -20.17 -7.73
N SER A 199 2.92 -19.77 -6.73
CA SER A 199 4.22 -19.14 -6.96
C SER A 199 5.13 -20.11 -7.71
N GLY A 200 5.86 -19.63 -8.71
CA GLY A 200 6.78 -20.42 -9.52
C GLY A 200 6.69 -20.13 -11.01
N GLU A 201 7.41 -20.93 -11.80
CA GLU A 201 7.40 -20.84 -13.25
C GLU A 201 6.18 -21.54 -13.85
N TRP A 202 5.50 -20.85 -14.76
CA TRP A 202 4.36 -21.34 -15.51
C TRP A 202 4.63 -21.27 -17.01
N LEU A 203 4.19 -22.29 -17.74
CA LEU A 203 4.08 -22.25 -19.19
C LEU A 203 2.62 -22.03 -19.57
N VAL A 204 2.36 -21.05 -20.42
CA VAL A 204 1.02 -20.69 -20.91
C VAL A 204 0.99 -20.87 -22.40
N ASP A 205 0.17 -21.80 -22.88
CA ASP A 205 -0.08 -22.05 -24.29
C ASP A 205 -1.43 -21.46 -24.67
N VAL A 206 -1.43 -20.52 -25.61
CA VAL A 206 -2.62 -19.92 -26.20
C VAL A 206 -2.75 -20.44 -27.63
N SER A 207 -3.80 -21.21 -27.90
CA SER A 207 -4.11 -21.74 -29.22
C SER A 207 -5.28 -21.01 -29.85
N THR A 208 -5.07 -20.43 -31.03
CA THR A 208 -6.09 -19.71 -31.82
C THR A 208 -5.97 -20.16 -33.27
N ASP A 209 -7.07 -20.59 -33.88
CA ASP A 209 -7.13 -21.00 -35.29
C ASP A 209 -6.04 -22.01 -35.72
N GLY A 210 -5.65 -22.91 -34.81
CA GLY A 210 -4.64 -23.94 -35.05
C GLY A 210 -3.18 -23.51 -34.83
N ALA A 211 -2.91 -22.22 -34.64
CA ALA A 211 -1.61 -21.72 -34.19
C ALA A 211 -1.53 -21.76 -32.66
N THR A 212 -0.35 -22.06 -32.09
CA THR A 212 -0.13 -22.03 -30.63
C THR A 212 1.06 -21.14 -30.30
N GLN A 213 0.81 -20.15 -29.45
CA GLN A 213 1.84 -19.31 -28.84
C GLN A 213 2.11 -19.81 -27.43
N ARG A 214 3.39 -20.08 -27.13
CA ARG A 214 3.84 -20.46 -25.79
C ARG A 214 4.52 -19.29 -25.11
N ARG A 215 4.13 -19.02 -23.87
CA ARG A 215 4.73 -18.01 -23.01
C ARG A 215 5.23 -18.62 -21.71
N LYS A 216 6.42 -18.22 -21.26
CA LYS A 216 6.93 -18.54 -19.93
C LYS A 216 6.71 -17.34 -19.02
N VAL A 217 6.09 -17.58 -17.86
CA VAL A 217 5.72 -16.55 -16.88
C VAL A 217 6.18 -16.99 -15.51
N VAL A 218 6.65 -16.05 -14.69
CA VAL A 218 6.97 -16.31 -13.28
C VAL A 218 5.92 -15.64 -12.43
N VAL A 219 5.19 -16.43 -11.65
CA VAL A 219 4.27 -15.92 -10.63
C VAL A 219 5.05 -15.79 -9.33
N GLY A 220 5.18 -14.57 -8.83
CA GLY A 220 5.78 -14.28 -7.53
C GLY A 220 4.71 -14.20 -6.43
N SER A 221 4.73 -13.10 -5.68
CA SER A 221 3.79 -12.83 -4.58
C SER A 221 2.53 -12.05 -4.99
N ALA A 222 2.42 -11.62 -6.26
CA ALA A 222 1.28 -10.89 -6.80
C ALA A 222 0.63 -11.63 -7.98
N PRO A 223 -0.67 -11.40 -8.27
CA PRO A 223 -1.32 -11.91 -9.47
C PRO A 223 -0.65 -11.36 -10.72
N VAL A 224 -0.65 -12.14 -11.80
CA VAL A 224 -0.02 -11.81 -13.08
C VAL A 224 -1.09 -11.55 -14.14
N VAL A 225 -0.96 -10.43 -14.85
CA VAL A 225 -1.77 -10.10 -16.02
C VAL A 225 -0.87 -10.17 -17.26
N LEU A 226 -1.24 -11.01 -18.22
CA LEU A 226 -0.53 -11.16 -19.49
C LEU A 226 -0.99 -10.07 -20.46
N SER A 227 -0.04 -9.41 -21.14
CA SER A 227 -0.34 -8.65 -22.35
C SER A 227 -1.04 -9.51 -23.40
N ALA A 228 -1.91 -8.89 -24.19
CA ALA A 228 -2.55 -9.54 -25.33
C ALA A 228 -1.51 -10.08 -26.32
N SER A 229 -1.80 -11.25 -26.90
CA SER A 229 -0.99 -11.85 -27.95
C SER A 229 -0.88 -10.89 -29.14
N SER A 230 0.34 -10.61 -29.60
CA SER A 230 0.54 -9.89 -30.87
C SER A 230 0.80 -10.88 -32.00
N ASP A 231 0.07 -10.75 -33.11
CA ASP A 231 0.30 -11.50 -34.37
C ASP A 231 1.66 -11.19 -35.04
N LYS A 232 2.45 -10.30 -34.43
CA LYS A 232 3.75 -9.86 -34.94
C LYS A 232 4.78 -10.90 -34.52
N GLY A 233 5.27 -11.64 -35.51
CA GLY A 233 6.11 -12.85 -35.41
C GLY A 233 7.11 -12.94 -34.25
N ALA A 234 7.45 -14.18 -33.88
CA ALA A 234 8.34 -14.51 -32.78
C ALA A 234 9.75 -13.93 -32.99
N GLU A 235 9.99 -12.72 -32.47
CA GLU A 235 11.32 -12.14 -32.33
C GLU A 235 11.90 -12.58 -30.97
N GLU A 236 13.17 -12.97 -30.94
CA GLU A 236 13.82 -13.31 -29.67
C GLU A 236 13.99 -12.06 -28.78
N PRO A 237 13.74 -12.18 -27.46
CA PRO A 237 13.95 -11.07 -26.53
C PRO A 237 15.41 -10.60 -26.55
N LEU A 238 15.60 -9.29 -26.41
CA LEU A 238 16.90 -8.67 -26.25
C LEU A 238 17.68 -9.27 -25.05
N PRO A 239 19.02 -9.38 -25.18
CA PRO A 239 19.81 -10.21 -24.28
C PRO A 239 20.03 -9.60 -22.90
N ASN A 240 20.25 -8.28 -22.82
CA ASN A 240 20.60 -7.59 -21.58
C ASN A 240 19.33 -7.31 -20.78
N ARG A 241 19.25 -7.84 -19.55
CA ARG A 241 18.08 -7.69 -18.67
C ARG A 241 18.35 -6.65 -17.60
N HIS A 242 17.34 -5.82 -17.33
CA HIS A 242 17.39 -4.78 -16.32
C HIS A 242 16.10 -4.76 -15.51
N VAL A 243 16.20 -4.36 -14.24
CA VAL A 243 15.07 -4.09 -13.35
C VAL A 243 15.35 -2.80 -12.62
N VAL A 244 14.43 -1.84 -12.74
CA VAL A 244 14.51 -0.55 -12.04
C VAL A 244 13.51 -0.56 -10.89
N GLY A 245 14.02 -0.58 -9.65
CA GLY A 245 13.23 -0.46 -8.41
C GLY A 245 13.17 0.96 -7.84
N PHE A 246 13.85 1.94 -8.48
CA PHE A 246 13.91 3.35 -8.04
C PHE A 246 14.64 3.62 -6.71
N ASP A 247 15.10 2.57 -6.02
CA ASP A 247 15.76 2.66 -4.71
C ASP A 247 17.15 3.30 -4.73
N ASP A 248 17.89 3.18 -5.83
CA ASP A 248 19.24 3.76 -5.98
C ASP A 248 19.21 5.20 -6.52
N LEU A 249 18.03 5.68 -6.91
CA LEU A 249 17.85 7.07 -7.33
C LEU A 249 17.90 8.02 -6.13
N LEU A 250 17.47 7.55 -4.95
CA LEU A 250 17.12 8.41 -3.82
C LEU A 250 17.79 7.94 -2.53
N THR A 251 18.48 8.87 -1.85
CA THR A 251 19.03 8.65 -0.50
C THR A 251 18.23 9.38 0.59
N THR A 252 17.13 10.05 0.21
CA THR A 252 16.29 10.84 1.10
C THR A 252 14.81 10.61 0.81
N SER A 253 13.95 10.89 1.78
CA SER A 253 12.50 10.75 1.68
C SER A 253 11.84 11.89 0.87
N GLY A 254 12.46 12.37 -0.21
CA GLY A 254 11.90 13.43 -1.05
C GLY A 254 11.06 12.89 -2.22
N VAL A 255 10.66 13.81 -3.09
CA VAL A 255 9.95 13.55 -4.35
C VAL A 255 10.79 14.09 -5.49
N PHE A 256 11.01 13.28 -6.51
CA PHE A 256 11.89 13.65 -7.63
C PHE A 256 11.33 13.14 -8.94
N GLU A 257 11.41 13.95 -9.99
CA GLU A 257 11.22 13.45 -11.35
C GLU A 257 12.33 12.43 -11.65
N VAL A 258 11.95 11.29 -12.23
CA VAL A 258 12.90 10.28 -12.66
C VAL A 258 13.73 10.88 -13.82
N PRO A 259 15.05 11.03 -13.67
CA PRO A 259 15.86 11.70 -14.67
C PRO A 259 16.08 10.82 -15.90
N SER A 260 16.08 11.45 -17.08
CA SER A 260 16.56 10.83 -18.32
C SER A 260 17.94 10.19 -18.16
N GLY A 261 18.12 9.02 -18.77
CA GLY A 261 19.33 8.20 -18.68
C GLY A 261 19.37 7.27 -17.46
N TYR A 262 18.46 7.39 -16.50
CA TYR A 262 18.37 6.43 -15.39
C TYR A 262 17.98 5.03 -15.90
N GLY A 263 18.73 4.00 -15.50
CA GLY A 263 18.64 2.67 -16.12
C GLY A 263 19.03 2.63 -17.61
N GLY A 264 19.53 3.72 -18.20
CA GLY A 264 19.79 3.80 -19.64
C GLY A 264 18.52 3.99 -20.49
N LEU A 265 17.41 4.40 -19.89
CA LEU A 265 16.19 4.86 -20.58
C LEU A 265 15.91 6.32 -20.27
N ASP A 266 15.14 6.97 -21.13
CA ASP A 266 14.61 8.30 -20.91
C ASP A 266 13.21 8.25 -20.31
N TRP A 267 12.93 9.21 -19.43
CA TRP A 267 11.72 9.24 -18.62
C TRP A 267 11.08 10.61 -18.71
N TYR A 268 9.75 10.64 -18.82
CA TYR A 268 8.98 11.87 -18.82
C TYR A 268 7.73 11.72 -17.97
N ASN A 269 7.48 12.72 -17.12
CA ASN A 269 6.31 12.81 -16.24
C ASN A 269 6.17 11.60 -15.29
N LEU A 270 7.28 10.94 -14.96
CA LEU A 270 7.37 9.90 -13.96
C LEU A 270 8.13 10.42 -12.74
N VAL A 271 7.58 10.21 -11.56
CA VAL A 271 8.11 10.71 -10.29
C VAL A 271 8.37 9.54 -9.36
N ALA A 272 9.51 9.56 -8.67
CA ALA A 272 9.85 8.60 -7.64
C ALA A 272 9.86 9.25 -6.25
N MET A 273 9.46 8.48 -5.24
CA MET A 273 9.47 8.91 -3.84
C MET A 273 9.56 7.72 -2.89
N HIS A 274 9.94 7.97 -1.63
CA HIS A 274 9.79 6.96 -0.59
C HIS A 274 8.30 6.63 -0.42
N GLN A 275 7.94 5.35 -0.32
CA GLN A 275 6.54 4.88 -0.35
C GLN A 275 5.62 5.45 0.75
N ARG A 276 6.20 5.94 1.85
CA ARG A 276 5.46 6.65 2.93
C ARG A 276 5.44 8.17 2.80
N PHE A 277 6.01 8.77 1.76
CA PHE A 277 6.15 10.23 1.70
C PHE A 277 4.80 10.97 1.75
N THR A 278 3.78 10.44 1.07
CA THR A 278 2.44 11.05 0.99
C THR A 278 1.40 10.36 1.85
N ASP A 279 1.79 9.34 2.63
CA ASP A 279 0.88 8.45 3.37
C ASP A 279 -0.22 7.79 2.51
N GLY A 280 -0.07 7.75 1.18
CA GLY A 280 -1.02 7.08 0.27
C GLY A 280 -0.93 5.55 0.38
N PRO A 281 -1.99 4.85 0.85
CA PRO A 281 -1.94 3.41 1.13
C PRO A 281 -1.52 2.55 -0.07
N GLY A 282 -1.95 2.96 -1.27
CA GLY A 282 -1.65 2.27 -2.51
C GLY A 282 -0.18 2.28 -2.89
N TYR A 283 0.55 3.36 -2.60
CA TYR A 283 2.00 3.41 -2.79
C TYR A 283 2.70 2.37 -1.92
N ILE A 284 2.33 2.30 -0.65
CA ILE A 284 2.86 1.35 0.34
C ILE A 284 2.52 -0.09 -0.07
N ASN A 285 1.28 -0.33 -0.49
CA ASN A 285 0.78 -1.64 -0.88
C ASN A 285 1.34 -2.11 -2.23
N THR A 286 1.79 -1.20 -3.11
CA THR A 286 2.37 -1.54 -4.42
C THR A 286 3.88 -1.79 -4.35
N THR A 287 4.60 -1.22 -3.37
CA THR A 287 6.05 -1.44 -3.24
C THR A 287 6.37 -2.92 -3.00
N MET A 288 7.24 -3.47 -3.84
CA MET A 288 7.70 -4.85 -3.87
C MET A 288 9.19 -4.96 -3.53
N SER A 289 10.02 -4.00 -3.96
CA SER A 289 11.45 -3.89 -3.63
C SER A 289 11.76 -2.63 -2.84
N GLY A 290 12.81 -2.69 -2.02
CA GLY A 290 13.30 -1.56 -1.22
C GLY A 290 12.20 -0.71 -0.56
N GLU A 291 12.32 0.60 -0.66
CA GLU A 291 11.42 1.57 -0.03
C GLU A 291 10.94 2.67 -0.97
N PHE A 292 11.39 2.67 -2.23
CA PHE A 292 11.02 3.70 -3.20
C PHE A 292 10.02 3.16 -4.22
N ILE A 293 9.21 4.08 -4.76
CA ILE A 293 8.18 3.76 -5.74
C ILE A 293 8.03 4.88 -6.74
N ALA A 294 7.78 4.53 -7.99
CA ALA A 294 7.48 5.50 -9.04
C ALA A 294 5.98 5.63 -9.28
N TYR A 295 5.57 6.74 -9.88
CA TYR A 295 4.20 6.97 -10.34
C TYR A 295 4.15 8.02 -11.43
N ASN A 296 3.09 8.02 -12.23
CA ASN A 296 2.85 9.05 -13.23
C ASN A 296 2.36 10.35 -12.56
N SER A 297 3.07 11.45 -12.77
CA SER A 297 2.86 12.69 -11.99
C SER A 297 1.47 13.26 -12.22
N SER A 298 0.80 13.61 -11.11
CA SER A 298 -0.58 14.10 -11.10
C SER A 298 -1.56 13.21 -11.89
N GLY A 299 -1.25 11.92 -12.05
CA GLY A 299 -2.02 10.95 -12.82
C GLY A 299 -2.06 11.20 -14.34
N HIS A 300 -1.31 12.17 -14.86
CA HIS A 300 -1.21 12.42 -16.29
C HIS A 300 -0.35 11.36 -16.99
N PRO A 301 -0.46 11.18 -18.32
CA PRO A 301 0.36 10.21 -19.04
C PRO A 301 1.86 10.42 -18.79
N ALA A 302 2.56 9.34 -18.43
CA ALA A 302 4.01 9.27 -18.34
C ALA A 302 4.59 8.51 -19.53
N GLN A 303 5.86 8.74 -19.84
CA GLN A 303 6.54 8.05 -20.94
C GLN A 303 7.88 7.49 -20.50
N VAL A 304 8.20 6.33 -21.05
CA VAL A 304 9.52 5.71 -21.01
C VAL A 304 9.96 5.52 -22.46
N PHE A 305 11.12 6.02 -22.84
CA PHE A 305 11.54 6.01 -24.24
C PHE A 305 13.06 5.89 -24.42
N SER A 306 13.47 5.57 -25.63
CA SER A 306 14.88 5.55 -26.03
C SER A 306 14.99 5.63 -27.56
N ASP A 307 16.06 6.25 -28.04
CA ASP A 307 16.42 6.24 -29.47
C ASP A 307 16.78 4.83 -29.97
N LYS A 308 17.21 3.94 -29.05
CA LYS A 308 17.49 2.53 -29.34
C LYS A 308 16.28 1.67 -28.96
N PRO A 309 15.90 0.67 -29.77
CA PRO A 309 14.84 -0.26 -29.39
C PRO A 309 15.15 -0.99 -28.08
N PHE A 310 14.13 -1.13 -27.24
CA PHE A 310 14.14 -1.94 -26.02
C PHE A 310 12.90 -2.82 -25.96
N ASP A 311 12.94 -3.87 -25.15
CA ASP A 311 11.75 -4.68 -24.86
C ASP A 311 11.23 -4.31 -23.47
N PHE A 312 9.93 -4.11 -23.33
CA PHE A 312 9.30 -4.01 -22.01
C PHE A 312 8.80 -5.39 -21.60
N ALA A 313 9.34 -5.91 -20.49
CA ALA A 313 9.06 -7.26 -19.99
C ALA A 313 7.95 -7.25 -18.92
N GLY A 314 7.77 -6.13 -18.22
CA GLY A 314 6.71 -5.96 -17.25
C GLY A 314 7.06 -5.04 -16.08
N ALA A 315 6.10 -4.82 -15.21
CA ALA A 315 6.30 -4.12 -13.93
C ALA A 315 5.15 -4.46 -12.97
N TYR A 316 5.35 -4.17 -11.69
CA TYR A 316 4.24 -4.15 -10.74
C TYR A 316 3.50 -2.82 -10.85
N PHE A 317 2.17 -2.89 -10.91
CA PHE A 317 1.29 -1.74 -10.96
C PHE A 317 0.21 -1.83 -9.88
N GLY A 318 -0.09 -0.70 -9.25
CA GLY A 318 -1.23 -0.53 -8.37
C GLY A 318 -1.78 0.90 -8.43
N ALA A 319 -2.91 1.16 -7.79
CA ALA A 319 -3.45 2.51 -7.67
C ALA A 319 -2.84 3.19 -6.44
N GLY A 320 -2.41 4.46 -6.53
CA GLY A 320 -1.76 5.15 -5.41
C GLY A 320 -2.68 5.47 -4.23
N TRP A 321 -3.98 5.59 -4.48
CA TRP A 321 -5.00 6.04 -3.52
C TRP A 321 -6.20 5.10 -3.49
N ASN A 322 -6.82 4.94 -2.32
CA ASN A 322 -8.02 4.10 -2.17
C ASN A 322 -9.21 4.58 -2.99
N ASP A 323 -9.34 5.90 -3.19
CA ASP A 323 -10.41 6.49 -4.02
C ASP A 323 -10.24 6.13 -5.52
N ALA A 324 -9.08 5.61 -5.91
CA ALA A 324 -8.76 5.11 -7.24
C ALA A 324 -8.86 3.56 -7.34
N GLU A 325 -9.43 2.88 -6.34
CA GLU A 325 -9.66 1.43 -6.39
C GLU A 325 -10.49 1.07 -7.63
N GLY A 326 -9.99 0.13 -8.44
CA GLY A 326 -10.63 -0.26 -9.70
C GLY A 326 -10.31 0.64 -10.88
N GLU A 327 -9.37 1.59 -10.76
CA GLU A 327 -8.89 2.39 -11.89
C GLU A 327 -8.31 1.51 -13.01
N THR A 328 -8.42 1.96 -14.25
CA THR A 328 -7.88 1.24 -15.41
C THR A 328 -6.58 1.88 -15.88
N LEU A 329 -5.48 1.17 -15.69
CA LEU A 329 -4.22 1.43 -16.38
C LEU A 329 -4.38 1.14 -17.87
N VAL A 330 -3.82 2.01 -18.70
CA VAL A 330 -3.62 1.78 -20.13
C VAL A 330 -2.15 1.93 -20.45
N LEU A 331 -1.59 0.88 -21.05
CA LEU A 331 -0.23 0.83 -21.53
C LEU A 331 -0.27 0.84 -23.06
N LYS A 332 0.42 1.80 -23.67
CA LYS A 332 0.51 1.89 -25.13
C LYS A 332 1.96 1.98 -25.53
N ALA A 333 2.38 1.23 -26.54
CA ALA A 333 3.77 1.23 -26.97
C ALA A 333 3.91 1.43 -28.48
N TRP A 334 5.03 2.06 -28.86
CA TRP A 334 5.34 2.42 -30.24
C TRP A 334 6.68 1.84 -30.68
N ARG A 335 6.82 1.62 -31.98
CA ARG A 335 8.07 1.38 -32.67
C ARG A 335 8.28 2.52 -33.68
N GLY A 336 9.20 3.43 -33.37
CA GLY A 336 9.21 4.75 -33.99
C GLY A 336 7.88 5.46 -33.71
N ASP A 337 7.21 5.91 -34.76
CA ASP A 337 5.90 6.57 -34.65
C ASP A 337 4.71 5.61 -34.75
N GLN A 338 4.94 4.32 -35.03
CA GLN A 338 3.86 3.35 -35.23
C GLN A 338 3.43 2.73 -33.89
N PRO A 339 2.16 2.88 -33.46
CA PRO A 339 1.66 2.17 -32.29
C PRO A 339 1.64 0.66 -32.58
N VAL A 340 2.21 -0.12 -31.68
CA VAL A 340 2.39 -1.57 -31.87
C VAL A 340 1.71 -2.43 -30.82
N TYR A 341 1.50 -1.90 -29.62
CA TYR A 341 0.81 -2.57 -28.51
C TYR A 341 -0.11 -1.58 -27.79
N GLU A 342 -1.23 -2.09 -27.28
CA GLU A 342 -2.11 -1.38 -26.37
C GLU A 342 -2.82 -2.41 -25.47
N ASP A 343 -2.63 -2.31 -24.16
CA ASP A 343 -3.26 -3.17 -23.17
C ASP A 343 -3.90 -2.34 -22.06
N SER A 344 -4.85 -2.94 -21.35
CA SER A 344 -5.49 -2.32 -20.20
C SER A 344 -5.54 -3.28 -19.03
N VAL A 345 -5.33 -2.75 -17.81
CA VAL A 345 -5.23 -3.52 -16.58
C VAL A 345 -5.99 -2.78 -15.48
N VAL A 346 -6.80 -3.51 -14.71
CA VAL A 346 -7.48 -2.94 -13.54
C VAL A 346 -6.50 -2.90 -12.37
N LEU A 347 -6.40 -1.74 -11.73
CA LEU A 347 -5.51 -1.48 -10.60
C LEU A 347 -6.27 -1.58 -9.27
N SER A 348 -5.53 -1.90 -8.21
CA SER A 348 -6.02 -1.88 -6.82
C SER A 348 -5.07 -1.05 -5.97
N ALA A 349 -5.62 -0.34 -4.98
CA ALA A 349 -4.88 0.29 -3.90
C ALA A 349 -4.56 -0.71 -2.77
N SER A 350 -5.22 -1.88 -2.76
CA SER A 350 -4.96 -2.93 -1.78
C SER A 350 -3.70 -3.73 -2.10
N GLY A 351 -3.23 -3.72 -3.34
CA GLY A 351 -2.03 -4.44 -3.76
C GLY A 351 -1.72 -4.34 -5.25
N PRO A 352 -0.54 -4.81 -5.66
CA PRO A 352 -0.14 -4.72 -7.04
C PRO A 352 -0.65 -5.90 -7.85
N VAL A 353 -0.68 -5.72 -9.16
CA VAL A 353 -0.60 -6.81 -10.13
C VAL A 353 0.75 -6.73 -10.83
N TYR A 354 1.33 -7.86 -11.22
CA TYR A 354 2.46 -7.85 -12.15
C TYR A 354 1.91 -7.91 -13.58
N PHE A 355 2.09 -6.85 -14.36
CA PHE A 355 1.80 -6.90 -15.79
C PHE A 355 2.98 -7.54 -16.50
N ALA A 356 2.83 -8.79 -16.93
CA ALA A 356 3.82 -9.46 -17.75
C ALA A 356 3.61 -9.01 -19.21
N ALA A 357 4.53 -8.23 -19.74
CA ALA A 357 4.50 -7.74 -21.12
C ALA A 357 5.44 -8.55 -22.02
N ASP A 358 5.04 -8.75 -23.29
CA ASP A 358 5.91 -9.23 -24.37
C ASP A 358 6.09 -8.12 -25.43
N TYR A 359 6.32 -6.89 -24.98
CA TYR A 359 6.44 -5.74 -25.88
C TYR A 359 7.86 -5.69 -26.44
N MET A 360 8.03 -6.17 -27.66
CA MET A 360 9.35 -6.32 -28.28
C MET A 360 9.71 -5.17 -29.22
N ARG A 361 10.97 -4.71 -29.13
CA ARG A 361 11.56 -3.67 -29.98
C ARG A 361 10.70 -2.42 -30.06
N ILE A 362 10.27 -1.93 -28.91
CA ILE A 362 9.58 -0.66 -28.77
C ILE A 362 10.62 0.46 -28.61
N THR A 363 10.23 1.68 -28.98
CA THR A 363 11.03 2.90 -28.76
C THR A 363 10.38 3.82 -27.73
N ARG A 364 9.08 3.61 -27.46
CA ARG A 364 8.34 4.37 -26.45
C ARG A 364 7.24 3.52 -25.82
N LEU A 365 7.08 3.65 -24.51
CA LEU A 365 5.95 3.19 -23.72
C LEU A 365 5.28 4.40 -23.08
N GLU A 366 3.97 4.53 -23.24
CA GLU A 366 3.12 5.46 -22.50
C GLU A 366 2.40 4.69 -21.40
N ILE A 367 2.40 5.29 -20.22
CA ILE A 367 1.77 4.78 -19.01
C ILE A 367 0.74 5.82 -18.57
N ARG A 368 -0.54 5.49 -18.65
CA ARG A 368 -1.62 6.38 -18.24
C ARG A 368 -2.74 5.62 -17.57
N THR A 369 -3.59 6.32 -16.84
CA THR A 369 -4.86 5.80 -16.35
C THR A 369 -6.02 6.42 -17.14
N GLN A 370 -7.21 5.83 -17.09
CA GLN A 370 -8.37 6.35 -17.83
C GLN A 370 -8.92 7.63 -17.20
N HIS A 371 -8.87 7.73 -15.86
CA HIS A 371 -9.43 8.88 -15.13
C HIS A 371 -8.38 9.76 -14.45
N HIS A 372 -7.13 9.72 -14.92
CA HIS A 372 -6.03 10.55 -14.42
C HIS A 372 -5.73 10.37 -12.92
N TRP A 373 -5.93 9.17 -12.40
CA TRP A 373 -5.39 8.76 -11.10
C TRP A 373 -3.95 8.27 -11.23
N GLN A 374 -3.20 8.34 -10.14
CA GLN A 374 -1.81 7.93 -10.11
C GLN A 374 -1.70 6.41 -10.09
N ALA A 375 -1.05 5.84 -11.10
CA ALA A 375 -0.59 4.46 -11.12
C ALA A 375 0.77 4.39 -10.42
N ALA A 376 0.83 3.66 -9.31
CA ALA A 376 2.07 3.33 -8.62
C ALA A 376 2.79 2.20 -9.38
N ILE A 377 4.12 2.28 -9.48
CA ILE A 377 4.96 1.43 -10.33
C ILE A 377 6.21 1.01 -9.55
N ASP A 378 6.50 -0.29 -9.54
CA ASP A 378 7.73 -0.83 -8.97
C ASP A 378 8.29 -2.00 -9.81
N ASN A 379 9.60 -2.24 -9.69
CA ASN A 379 10.38 -3.20 -10.47
C ASN A 379 10.07 -3.17 -11.97
N PHE A 380 10.32 -2.02 -12.60
CA PHE A 380 10.18 -1.86 -14.04
C PHE A 380 11.23 -2.70 -14.78
N ALA A 381 10.80 -3.81 -15.38
CA ALA A 381 11.64 -4.79 -16.04
C ALA A 381 11.64 -4.59 -17.56
N TYR A 382 12.83 -4.52 -18.14
CA TYR A 382 13.03 -4.31 -19.57
C TYR A 382 14.32 -4.95 -20.04
N ARG A 383 14.50 -4.97 -21.37
CA ARG A 383 15.68 -5.52 -22.02
C ARG A 383 16.22 -4.59 -23.08
N THR A 384 17.53 -4.56 -23.23
CA THR A 384 18.22 -3.73 -24.22
C THR A 384 19.14 -4.56 -25.09
N GLY A 385 19.49 -4.02 -26.26
CA GLY A 385 20.57 -4.56 -27.09
C GLY A 385 21.93 -4.52 -26.39
N PRO A 386 22.94 -5.16 -27.00
CA PRO A 386 24.34 -5.12 -26.57
C PRO A 386 24.93 -3.71 -26.55
#